data_AF-A0A7C3UUG2-F1
#
_entry.id   AF-A0A7C3UUG2-F1
#
_cell.length_a   1.000
_cell.length_b   1.000
_cell.length_c   1.000
_cell.angle_alpha   90.00
_cell.angle_beta   90.00
_cell.angle_gamma   90.00
#
_symmetry.space_group_name_H-M   'P 1'
#
loop_
_entity.id
_entity.type
_entity.pdbx_description
1 polymer ?
#
loop_
_entity_poly.entity_id
_entity_poly.type
_entity_poly.pdbx_seq_one_letter_code
_entity_poly.pdbx_strand_id
1 'polypeptide(L)'
;MKEVNKSMIWICMFLLVISIVQAELIYQQNKEADLKINCYDTNNAICGASICNISVLYPNSTLLLDNVEMTKQSIFYNYTLKTDQTGIVGDYKANVYCYDGNYSGFNNFDFSITADGTKPTIVQSIIYFGLLIIITVFLILALYWATIVRHPALQTGLYLLGYLLLIYISFIGERIATSYLNSSLLSGFMNIWFKIMMIGLPFVVIYLLIITIVNVVTNKHLLELGKRGLS
;
A
#
# COMPACT_ATOMS: atom_id res chain seq x y z
N MET A 1 38.64 -2.04 -11.63
CA MET A 1 37.31 -1.52 -11.26
C MET A 1 36.89 -0.57 -12.36
N LYS A 2 35.89 -0.92 -13.18
CA LYS A 2 35.36 -0.03 -14.22
C LYS A 2 34.55 1.08 -13.54
N GLU A 3 34.83 2.33 -13.85
CA GLU A 3 34.06 3.46 -13.34
C GLU A 3 32.61 3.34 -13.82
N VAL A 4 31.68 3.19 -12.87
CA VAL A 4 30.26 3.24 -13.15
C VAL A 4 29.93 4.67 -13.58
N ASN A 5 29.43 4.81 -14.80
CA ASN A 5 29.27 6.10 -15.46
C ASN A 5 28.17 6.91 -14.76
N LYS A 6 28.54 8.01 -14.09
CA LYS A 6 27.61 8.86 -13.30
C LYS A 6 26.39 9.34 -14.11
N SER A 7 26.50 9.47 -15.43
CA SER A 7 25.37 9.79 -16.31
C SER A 7 24.28 8.72 -16.32
N MET A 8 24.62 7.45 -16.14
CA MET A 8 23.64 6.36 -16.15
C MET A 8 22.72 6.43 -14.91
N ILE A 9 23.26 6.88 -13.76
CA ILE A 9 22.49 7.06 -12.53
C ILE A 9 21.49 8.22 -12.68
N TRP A 10 21.90 9.33 -13.30
CA TRP A 10 20.99 10.46 -13.55
C TRP A 10 19.88 10.12 -14.54
N ILE A 11 20.17 9.31 -15.56
CA ILE A 11 19.15 8.84 -16.52
C ILE A 11 18.14 7.92 -15.83
N CYS A 12 18.59 6.98 -14.99
CA CYS A 12 17.68 6.14 -14.19
C CYS A 12 16.85 6.97 -13.20
N MET A 13 17.44 8.01 -12.60
CA MET A 13 16.74 8.89 -11.66
C MET A 13 15.71 9.80 -12.35
N PHE A 14 15.99 10.23 -13.59
CA PHE A 14 15.08 11.04 -14.40
C PHE A 14 13.93 10.21 -15.01
N LEU A 15 14.20 8.94 -15.38
CA LEU A 15 13.18 8.02 -15.89
C LEU A 15 12.11 7.65 -14.84
N LEU A 16 12.40 7.83 -13.55
CA LEU A 16 11.46 7.59 -12.46
C LEU A 16 10.48 8.75 -12.20
N VAL A 17 10.67 9.92 -12.81
CA VAL A 17 9.90 11.14 -12.46
C VAL A 17 8.67 11.33 -13.36
N ILE A 18 8.59 10.69 -14.52
CA ILE A 18 7.46 10.90 -15.45
C ILE A 18 6.42 9.80 -15.24
N SER A 19 5.74 9.83 -14.09
CA SER A 19 4.49 9.07 -13.93
C SER A 19 3.32 10.05 -14.07
N ILE A 20 2.63 9.94 -15.20
CA ILE A 20 1.39 10.69 -15.44
C ILE A 20 0.34 10.08 -14.51
N VAL A 21 0.04 10.78 -13.41
CA VAL A 21 -1.02 10.36 -12.48
C VAL A 21 -2.35 10.79 -13.08
N GLN A 22 -3.09 9.84 -13.66
CA GLN A 22 -4.50 10.05 -13.97
C GLN A 22 -5.27 10.02 -12.64
N ALA A 23 -6.03 11.09 -12.36
CA ALA A 23 -6.90 11.13 -11.19
C ALA A 23 -8.05 10.14 -11.40
N GLU A 24 -8.05 9.07 -10.61
CA GLU A 24 -9.15 8.10 -10.56
C GLU A 24 -10.10 8.48 -9.42
N LEU A 25 -11.42 8.36 -9.67
CA LEU A 25 -12.44 8.59 -8.65
C LEU A 25 -12.50 7.38 -7.72
N ILE A 26 -12.14 7.55 -6.46
CA ILE A 26 -12.09 6.47 -5.47
C ILE A 26 -12.97 6.84 -4.28
N TYR A 27 -13.86 5.94 -3.90
CA TYR A 27 -14.77 6.09 -2.76
C TYR A 27 -14.61 4.95 -1.77
N GLN A 28 -15.04 5.18 -0.53
CA GLN A 28 -14.96 4.19 0.53
C GLN A 28 -16.24 3.33 0.59
N GLN A 29 -16.05 2.03 0.81
CA GLN A 29 -17.13 1.07 1.01
C GLN A 29 -18.00 1.46 2.21
N ASN A 30 -19.31 1.24 2.09
CA ASN A 30 -20.31 1.55 3.14
C ASN A 30 -20.30 3.02 3.58
N LYS A 31 -19.93 3.94 2.69
CA LYS A 31 -20.10 5.38 2.86
C LYS A 31 -20.81 5.97 1.66
N GLU A 32 -21.44 7.13 1.85
CA GLU A 32 -22.03 7.87 0.73
C GLU A 32 -20.92 8.33 -0.24
N ALA A 33 -21.23 8.34 -1.53
CA ALA A 33 -20.30 8.72 -2.58
C ALA A 33 -20.96 9.72 -3.54
N ASP A 34 -20.40 10.93 -3.61
CA ASP A 34 -20.89 11.97 -4.51
C ASP A 34 -20.29 11.81 -5.90
N LEU A 35 -21.12 11.45 -6.87
CA LEU A 35 -20.78 11.39 -8.29
C LEU A 35 -21.07 12.75 -8.93
N LYS A 36 -20.00 13.45 -9.33
CA LYS A 36 -20.09 14.79 -9.91
C LYS A 36 -19.61 14.79 -11.35
N ILE A 37 -20.41 15.37 -12.25
CA ILE A 37 -20.00 15.63 -13.63
C ILE A 37 -20.09 17.12 -13.96
N ASN A 38 -19.05 17.66 -14.58
CA ASN A 38 -19.03 19.07 -14.95
C ASN A 38 -20.07 19.36 -16.05
N CYS A 39 -20.72 20.53 -15.94
CA CYS A 39 -21.75 21.01 -16.85
C CYS A 39 -21.15 22.13 -17.73
N TYR A 40 -20.35 21.75 -18.72
CA TYR A 40 -19.81 22.67 -19.72
C TYR A 40 -20.14 22.17 -21.12
N ASP A 41 -20.53 23.09 -22.00
CA ASP A 41 -20.70 22.83 -23.42
C ASP A 41 -19.36 22.87 -24.18
N THR A 42 -19.40 22.65 -25.50
CA THR A 42 -18.20 22.72 -26.37
C THR A 42 -17.55 24.11 -26.42
N ASN A 43 -18.25 25.16 -25.99
CA ASN A 43 -17.79 26.54 -25.96
C ASN A 43 -17.33 26.96 -24.54
N ASN A 44 -17.22 26.01 -23.60
CA ASN A 44 -16.91 26.27 -22.19
C ASN A 44 -17.95 27.16 -21.47
N ALA A 45 -19.16 27.25 -22.00
CA ALA A 45 -20.30 27.88 -21.34
C ALA A 45 -20.99 26.88 -20.41
N ILE A 46 -21.60 27.37 -19.33
CA ILE A 46 -22.35 26.54 -18.39
C ILE A 46 -23.54 25.95 -19.16
N CYS A 47 -23.69 24.63 -19.08
CA CYS A 47 -24.77 23.96 -19.79
C CYS A 47 -26.15 24.44 -19.28
N GLY A 48 -27.11 24.57 -20.22
CA GLY A 48 -28.47 25.07 -19.96
C GLY A 48 -29.27 24.16 -19.02
N ALA A 49 -30.58 24.40 -18.87
CA ALA A 49 -31.47 23.54 -18.07
C ALA A 49 -31.65 22.17 -18.77
N SER A 50 -30.61 21.35 -18.76
CA SER A 50 -30.63 19.97 -19.22
C SER A 50 -31.05 19.03 -18.09
N ILE A 51 -31.87 18.04 -18.43
CA ILE A 51 -32.14 16.90 -17.57
C ILE A 51 -30.99 15.92 -17.82
N CYS A 52 -30.26 15.58 -16.76
CA CYS A 52 -29.17 14.60 -16.83
C CYS A 52 -29.52 13.41 -15.95
N ASN A 53 -29.53 12.23 -16.56
CA ASN A 53 -29.80 10.98 -15.89
C ASN A 53 -28.54 10.12 -15.83
N ILE A 54 -28.32 9.46 -14.71
CA ILE A 54 -27.20 8.56 -14.48
C ILE A 54 -27.67 7.10 -14.42
N SER A 55 -26.95 6.25 -15.13
CA SER A 55 -27.01 4.79 -14.96
C SER A 55 -25.66 4.30 -14.43
N VAL A 56 -25.70 3.43 -13.43
CA VAL A 56 -24.49 2.88 -12.79
C VAL A 56 -24.55 1.37 -12.85
N LEU A 57 -23.44 0.75 -13.23
CA LEU A 57 -23.25 -0.70 -13.22
C LEU A 57 -22.35 -1.10 -12.06
N TYR A 58 -22.74 -2.17 -11.38
CA TYR A 58 -21.88 -2.89 -10.43
C TYR A 58 -20.63 -3.46 -11.12
N PRO A 59 -19.59 -3.85 -10.37
CA PRO A 59 -18.38 -4.47 -10.93
C PRO A 59 -18.65 -5.76 -11.71
N ASN A 60 -19.73 -6.48 -11.39
CA ASN A 60 -20.18 -7.67 -12.14
C ASN A 60 -21.02 -7.31 -13.40
N SER A 61 -21.05 -6.04 -13.80
CA SER A 61 -21.84 -5.50 -14.92
C SER A 61 -23.36 -5.60 -14.77
N THR A 62 -23.89 -5.87 -13.57
CA THR A 62 -25.33 -5.76 -13.30
C THR A 62 -25.73 -4.31 -13.03
N LEU A 63 -26.98 -3.97 -13.32
CA LEU A 63 -27.50 -2.60 -13.19
C LEU A 63 -27.74 -2.25 -11.71
N LEU A 64 -27.04 -1.22 -11.21
CA LEU A 64 -27.24 -0.65 -9.88
C LEU A 64 -28.27 0.50 -9.92
N LEU A 65 -28.08 1.43 -10.85
CA LEU A 65 -29.01 2.55 -11.11
C LEU A 65 -29.41 2.54 -12.58
N ASP A 66 -30.69 2.73 -12.85
CA ASP A 66 -31.21 2.84 -14.22
C ASP A 66 -31.82 4.23 -14.45
N ASN A 67 -31.13 5.05 -15.24
CA ASN A 67 -31.63 6.32 -15.77
C ASN A 67 -32.21 7.24 -14.68
N VAL A 68 -31.50 7.37 -13.55
CA VAL A 68 -31.96 8.17 -12.41
C VAL A 68 -31.56 9.63 -12.60
N GLU A 69 -32.51 10.56 -12.43
CA GLU A 69 -32.25 12.00 -12.58
C GLU A 69 -31.24 12.51 -11.54
N MET A 70 -30.22 13.22 -12.01
CA MET A 70 -29.20 13.88 -11.19
C MET A 70 -29.68 15.27 -10.76
N THR A 71 -29.21 15.75 -9.60
CA THR A 71 -29.52 17.10 -9.15
C THR A 71 -28.58 18.12 -9.80
N LYS A 72 -29.15 19.07 -10.55
CA LYS A 72 -28.40 20.20 -11.11
C LYS A 72 -27.89 21.13 -10.01
N GLN A 73 -26.60 21.42 -10.01
CA GLN A 73 -26.00 22.51 -9.24
C GLN A 73 -25.47 23.60 -10.18
N SER A 74 -24.69 24.57 -9.68
CA SER A 74 -24.27 25.73 -10.48
C SER A 74 -23.44 25.35 -11.71
N ILE A 75 -22.43 24.47 -11.55
CA ILE A 75 -21.46 24.14 -12.62
C ILE A 75 -21.31 22.62 -12.84
N PHE A 76 -22.10 21.80 -12.14
CA PHE A 76 -22.05 20.34 -12.23
C PHE A 76 -23.41 19.72 -11.91
N TYR A 77 -23.60 18.47 -12.34
CA TYR A 77 -24.67 17.61 -11.85
C TYR A 77 -24.11 16.69 -10.77
N ASN A 78 -24.89 16.48 -9.72
CA ASN A 78 -24.52 15.61 -8.60
C ASN A 78 -25.53 14.48 -8.44
N TYR A 79 -25.02 13.30 -8.15
CA TYR A 79 -25.80 12.18 -7.62
C TYR A 79 -25.04 11.53 -6.47
N THR A 80 -25.67 11.45 -5.30
CA THR A 80 -25.07 10.82 -4.12
C THR A 80 -25.52 9.36 -4.03
N LEU A 81 -24.59 8.43 -4.24
CA LEU A 81 -24.81 7.02 -3.93
C LEU A 81 -24.98 6.85 -2.43
N LYS A 82 -26.00 6.09 -2.04
CA LYS A 82 -26.28 5.77 -0.65
C LYS A 82 -25.37 4.67 -0.12
N THR A 83 -25.26 4.55 1.20
CA THR A 83 -24.45 3.54 1.89
C THR A 83 -24.75 2.09 1.46
N ASP A 84 -26.00 1.76 1.18
CA ASP A 84 -26.43 0.43 0.71
C ASP A 84 -26.01 0.13 -0.73
N GLN A 85 -25.71 1.16 -1.51
CA GLN A 85 -25.26 1.06 -2.91
C GLN A 85 -23.74 0.97 -3.03
N THR A 86 -22.99 1.31 -1.97
CA THR A 86 -21.53 1.27 -1.91
C THR A 86 -21.00 0.06 -1.13
N GLY A 87 -21.83 -0.98 -0.97
CA GLY A 87 -21.50 -2.17 -0.19
C GLY A 87 -20.58 -3.17 -0.89
N ILE A 88 -20.45 -3.12 -2.22
CA ILE A 88 -19.60 -4.05 -2.99
C ILE A 88 -18.32 -3.33 -3.42
N VAL A 89 -17.16 -3.90 -3.06
CA VAL A 89 -15.84 -3.38 -3.49
C VAL A 89 -15.58 -3.75 -4.94
N GLY A 90 -15.06 -2.80 -5.72
CA GLY A 90 -14.65 -3.02 -7.11
C GLY A 90 -14.80 -1.76 -7.97
N ASP A 91 -14.58 -1.94 -9.27
CA ASP A 91 -14.67 -0.87 -10.27
C ASP A 91 -16.08 -0.81 -10.85
N TYR A 92 -16.71 0.34 -10.71
CA TYR A 92 -18.05 0.65 -11.21
C TYR A 92 -17.94 1.47 -12.49
N LYS A 93 -18.96 1.33 -13.34
CA LYS A 93 -19.09 2.11 -14.57
C LYS A 93 -20.31 2.99 -14.48
N ALA A 94 -20.15 4.29 -14.67
CA ALA A 94 -21.24 5.24 -14.76
C ALA A 94 -21.37 5.75 -16.19
N ASN A 95 -22.62 5.83 -16.65
CA ASN A 95 -22.99 6.51 -17.89
C ASN A 95 -23.98 7.61 -17.52
N VAL A 96 -23.68 8.83 -17.93
CA VAL A 96 -24.58 9.98 -17.77
C VAL A 96 -25.09 10.40 -19.13
N TYR A 97 -26.41 10.44 -19.27
CA TYR A 97 -27.10 10.92 -20.45
C TYR A 97 -27.81 12.24 -20.15
N CYS A 98 -27.50 13.28 -20.91
CA CYS A 98 -28.09 14.61 -20.75
C CYS A 98 -28.88 15.02 -22.00
N TYR A 99 -30.04 15.64 -21.79
CA TYR A 99 -30.90 16.16 -22.86
C TYR A 99 -31.53 17.50 -22.46
N ASP A 100 -31.58 18.46 -23.40
CA ASP A 100 -32.14 19.80 -23.18
C ASP A 100 -33.32 20.15 -24.12
N GLY A 101 -33.84 19.19 -24.87
CA GLY A 101 -34.86 19.40 -25.91
C GLY A 101 -34.29 19.40 -27.33
N ASN A 102 -33.08 19.93 -27.52
CA ASN A 102 -32.48 20.12 -28.85
C ASN A 102 -31.17 19.35 -29.04
N TYR A 103 -30.40 19.20 -27.97
CA TYR A 103 -29.11 18.54 -27.93
C TYR A 103 -29.14 17.37 -26.96
N SER A 104 -28.41 16.31 -27.31
CA SER A 104 -28.16 15.18 -26.42
C SER A 104 -26.67 14.92 -26.32
N GLY A 105 -26.21 14.56 -25.13
CA GLY A 105 -24.82 14.24 -24.85
C GLY A 105 -24.72 13.04 -23.91
N PHE A 106 -23.65 12.29 -24.02
CA PHE A 106 -23.33 11.18 -23.11
C PHE A 106 -21.92 11.37 -22.54
N ASN A 107 -21.72 10.97 -21.29
CA ASN A 107 -20.42 10.94 -20.64
C ASN A 107 -20.28 9.63 -19.87
N ASN A 108 -19.16 8.93 -20.08
CA ASN A 108 -18.85 7.69 -19.40
C ASN A 108 -17.63 7.92 -18.53
N PHE A 109 -17.71 7.49 -17.27
CA PHE A 109 -16.57 7.49 -16.38
C PHE A 109 -16.62 6.27 -15.47
N ASP A 110 -15.43 5.82 -15.08
CA ASP A 110 -15.26 4.71 -14.16
C ASP A 110 -14.86 5.27 -12.79
N PHE A 111 -15.31 4.61 -11.73
CA PHE A 111 -14.91 4.92 -10.37
C PHE A 111 -14.75 3.63 -9.56
N SER A 112 -13.90 3.65 -8.54
CA SER A 112 -13.62 2.48 -7.72
C SER A 112 -14.16 2.66 -6.31
N ILE A 113 -14.80 1.63 -5.76
CA ILE A 113 -15.15 1.57 -4.34
C ILE A 113 -14.18 0.62 -3.67
N THR A 114 -13.38 1.12 -2.72
CA THR A 114 -12.42 0.33 -1.96
C THR A 114 -12.79 0.30 -0.48
N ALA A 115 -12.29 -0.68 0.28
CA ALA A 115 -12.64 -0.84 1.70
C ALA A 115 -12.27 0.39 2.56
N ASP A 116 -11.18 1.08 2.21
CA ASP A 116 -10.63 2.22 2.96
C ASP A 116 -10.79 3.57 2.24
N GLY A 117 -11.30 3.58 1.00
CA GLY A 117 -11.38 4.79 0.17
C GLY A 117 -10.03 5.23 -0.39
N THR A 118 -9.03 4.35 -0.39
CA THR A 118 -7.77 4.57 -1.10
C THR A 118 -7.55 3.46 -2.12
N LYS A 119 -6.93 3.80 -3.25
CA LYS A 119 -6.42 2.82 -4.21
C LYS A 119 -4.91 3.03 -4.26
N PRO A 120 -4.10 2.02 -3.95
CA PRO A 120 -2.68 2.17 -4.06
C PRO A 120 -2.30 2.51 -5.50
N THR A 121 -1.51 3.59 -5.66
CA THR A 121 -1.05 3.99 -6.99
C THR A 121 -0.01 2.99 -7.50
N ILE A 122 0.10 2.84 -8.82
CA ILE A 122 1.15 2.00 -9.44
C ILE A 122 2.54 2.35 -8.88
N VAL A 123 2.79 3.64 -8.65
CA VAL A 123 4.04 4.14 -8.07
C VAL A 123 4.22 3.63 -6.65
N GLN A 124 3.19 3.69 -5.80
CA GLN A 124 3.26 3.12 -4.45
C GLN A 124 3.53 1.62 -4.48
N SER A 125 2.93 0.87 -5.40
CA SER A 125 3.19 -0.57 -5.59
C SER A 125 4.65 -0.84 -5.89
N ILE A 126 5.24 -0.07 -6.82
CA ILE A 126 6.66 -0.19 -7.20
C ILE A 126 7.56 0.11 -6.00
N ILE A 127 7.23 1.15 -5.22
CA ILE A 127 8.00 1.51 -4.02
C ILE A 127 7.94 0.39 -2.98
N TYR A 128 6.75 -0.14 -2.66
CA TYR A 128 6.61 -1.23 -1.69
C TYR A 128 7.36 -2.48 -2.13
N PHE A 129 7.27 -2.86 -3.41
CA PHE A 129 7.95 -4.03 -3.94
C PHE A 129 9.48 -3.84 -3.97
N GLY A 130 9.95 -2.66 -4.38
CA GLY A 130 11.38 -2.32 -4.34
C GLY A 130 11.95 -2.35 -2.93
N LEU A 131 11.21 -1.77 -1.96
CA LEU A 131 11.59 -1.80 -0.55
C LEU A 131 11.65 -3.23 0.00
N LEU A 132 10.68 -4.08 -0.35
CA LEU A 132 10.64 -5.49 0.04
C LEU A 132 11.89 -6.25 -0.44
N ILE A 133 12.28 -6.07 -1.71
CA ILE A 133 13.48 -6.70 -2.28
C ILE A 133 14.73 -6.23 -1.54
N ILE A 134 14.90 -4.91 -1.37
CA ILE A 134 16.07 -4.34 -0.70
C ILE A 134 16.21 -4.92 0.71
N ILE A 135 15.12 -4.94 1.49
CA ILE A 135 15.13 -5.42 2.87
C ILE A 135 15.37 -6.93 2.94
N THR A 136 14.85 -7.69 1.98
CA THR A 136 15.14 -9.13 1.87
C THR A 136 16.63 -9.39 1.62
N VAL A 137 17.28 -8.59 0.76
CA VAL A 137 18.73 -8.67 0.55
C VAL A 137 19.48 -8.32 1.84
N PHE A 138 19.10 -7.26 2.55
CA PHE A 138 19.70 -6.91 3.84
C PHE A 138 19.52 -8.00 4.89
N LEU A 139 18.36 -8.68 4.93
CA LEU A 139 18.12 -9.82 5.81
C LEU A 139 19.09 -10.97 5.51
N ILE A 140 19.23 -11.36 4.23
CA ILE A 140 20.14 -12.43 3.81
C ILE A 140 21.58 -12.08 4.17
N LEU A 141 22.02 -10.84 3.90
CA LEU A 141 23.35 -10.36 4.28
C LEU A 141 23.55 -10.39 5.79
N ALA A 142 22.61 -9.90 6.59
CA ALA A 142 22.70 -9.90 8.05
C ALA A 142 22.86 -11.32 8.60
N LEU A 143 22.06 -12.28 8.11
CA LEU A 143 22.15 -13.69 8.50
C LEU A 143 23.45 -14.35 8.02
N TYR A 144 23.90 -14.04 6.81
CA TYR A 144 25.19 -14.52 6.29
C TYR A 144 26.36 -14.04 7.16
N TRP A 145 26.44 -12.73 7.43
CA TRP A 145 27.47 -12.17 8.30
C TRP A 145 27.39 -12.71 9.73
N ALA A 146 26.19 -12.99 10.26
CA ALA A 146 26.02 -13.59 11.58
C ALA A 146 26.66 -14.98 11.69
N THR A 147 26.80 -15.73 10.59
CA THR A 147 27.47 -17.04 10.59
C THR A 147 29.00 -16.95 10.46
N ILE A 148 29.52 -15.86 9.87
CA ILE A 148 30.96 -15.66 9.65
C ILE A 148 31.65 -15.02 10.86
N VAL A 149 30.96 -14.08 11.52
CA VAL A 149 31.52 -13.33 12.64
C VAL A 149 31.78 -14.24 13.83
N ARG A 150 33.04 -14.27 14.30
CA ARG A 150 33.45 -15.06 15.47
C ARG A 150 33.19 -14.38 16.82
N HIS A 151 32.98 -13.06 16.82
CA HIS A 151 32.77 -12.32 18.06
C HIS A 151 31.31 -12.49 18.55
N PRO A 152 31.07 -13.11 19.73
CA PRO A 152 29.74 -13.58 20.14
C PRO A 152 28.73 -12.44 20.31
N ALA A 153 29.18 -11.29 20.81
CA ALA A 153 28.30 -10.12 20.96
C ALA A 153 27.85 -9.53 19.60
N LEU A 154 28.74 -9.51 18.60
CA LEU A 154 28.42 -8.97 17.28
C LEU A 154 27.54 -9.95 16.50
N GLN A 155 27.82 -11.25 16.60
CA GLN A 155 26.96 -12.31 16.07
C GLN A 155 25.54 -12.21 16.62
N THR A 156 25.39 -12.02 17.93
CA THR A 156 24.08 -11.85 18.57
C THR A 156 23.35 -10.60 18.08
N GLY A 157 24.06 -9.48 17.96
CA GLY A 157 23.51 -8.25 17.39
C GLY A 157 23.00 -8.42 15.95
N LEU A 158 23.73 -9.17 15.11
CA LEU A 158 23.31 -9.47 13.74
C LEU A 158 22.08 -10.38 13.67
N TYR A 159 21.94 -11.35 14.56
CA TYR A 159 20.71 -12.15 14.66
C TYR A 159 19.50 -11.32 15.10
N LEU A 160 19.68 -10.43 16.06
CA LEU A 160 18.63 -9.50 16.47
C LEU A 160 18.23 -8.57 15.32
N LEU A 161 19.20 -8.02 14.59
CA LEU A 161 18.95 -7.20 13.40
C LEU A 161 18.18 -8.00 12.33
N GLY A 162 18.58 -9.23 12.05
CA GLY A 162 17.86 -10.11 11.13
C GLY A 162 16.42 -10.34 11.55
N TYR A 163 16.16 -10.57 12.84
CA TYR A 163 14.80 -10.73 13.36
C TYR A 163 13.95 -9.46 13.20
N LEU A 164 14.52 -8.28 13.46
CA LEU A 164 13.85 -6.99 13.24
C LEU A 164 13.51 -6.75 11.76
N LEU A 165 14.43 -7.09 10.85
CA LEU A 165 14.18 -7.02 9.40
C LEU A 165 13.06 -7.98 8.98
N LEU A 166 13.00 -9.19 9.56
CA LEU A 166 11.94 -10.15 9.30
C LEU A 166 10.56 -9.67 9.79
N ILE A 167 10.49 -9.02 10.95
CA ILE A 167 9.27 -8.33 11.42
C ILE A 167 8.86 -7.27 10.41
N TYR A 168 9.80 -6.46 9.93
CA TYR A 168 9.51 -5.38 8.99
C TYR A 168 9.03 -5.89 7.63
N ILE A 169 9.61 -6.98 7.11
CA ILE A 169 9.11 -7.68 5.91
C ILE A 169 7.68 -8.16 6.13
N SER A 170 7.40 -8.75 7.29
CA SER A 170 6.05 -9.23 7.63
C SER A 170 5.04 -8.08 7.72
N PHE A 171 5.45 -6.91 8.24
CA PHE A 171 4.65 -5.69 8.26
C PHE A 171 4.34 -5.19 6.84
N ILE A 172 5.33 -5.11 5.95
CA ILE A 172 5.10 -4.73 4.56
C ILE A 172 4.17 -5.74 3.87
N GLY A 173 4.38 -7.04 4.12
CA GLY A 173 3.52 -8.10 3.60
C GLY A 173 2.06 -7.94 4.03
N GLU A 174 1.82 -7.57 5.29
CA GLU A 174 0.50 -7.25 5.81
C GLU A 174 -0.13 -6.05 5.09
N ARG A 175 0.62 -4.96 4.92
CA ARG A 175 0.14 -3.76 4.21
C ARG A 175 -0.15 -4.02 2.74
N ILE A 176 0.66 -4.84 2.06
CA ILE A 176 0.38 -5.23 0.68
C ILE A 176 -0.87 -6.12 0.65
N ALA A 177 -1.00 -7.07 1.58
CA ALA A 177 -2.17 -7.95 1.61
C ALA A 177 -3.47 -7.20 1.87
N THR A 178 -3.48 -6.22 2.78
CA THR A 178 -4.68 -5.40 3.05
C THR A 178 -5.03 -4.48 1.88
N SER A 179 -4.03 -3.91 1.20
CA SER A 179 -4.27 -2.82 0.23
C SER A 179 -4.53 -3.32 -1.20
N TYR A 180 -4.03 -4.51 -1.56
CA TYR A 180 -4.08 -4.98 -2.97
C TYR A 180 -4.92 -6.24 -3.16
N LEU A 181 -4.91 -7.16 -2.20
CA LEU A 181 -5.44 -8.50 -2.45
C LEU A 181 -6.95 -8.59 -2.22
N ASN A 182 -7.59 -7.62 -1.56
CA ASN A 182 -9.01 -7.59 -1.16
C ASN A 182 -9.56 -8.89 -0.53
N SER A 183 -8.70 -9.89 -0.32
CA SER A 183 -8.99 -11.19 0.20
C SER A 183 -8.80 -11.12 1.70
N SER A 184 -9.92 -11.20 2.42
CA SER A 184 -9.95 -11.23 3.87
C SER A 184 -9.08 -12.36 4.45
N LEU A 185 -8.93 -13.47 3.72
CA LEU A 185 -8.14 -14.63 4.15
C LEU A 185 -6.64 -14.32 4.20
N LEU A 186 -6.04 -13.88 3.08
CA LEU A 186 -4.59 -13.65 3.01
C LEU A 186 -4.18 -12.44 3.85
N SER A 187 -4.99 -11.37 3.81
CA SER A 187 -4.79 -10.21 4.68
C SER A 187 -4.88 -10.60 6.17
N GLY A 188 -5.89 -11.38 6.55
CA GLY A 188 -6.04 -11.88 7.92
C GLY A 188 -4.87 -12.76 8.37
N PHE A 189 -4.41 -13.68 7.51
CA PHE A 189 -3.24 -14.52 7.78
C PHE A 189 -1.98 -13.68 8.02
N MET A 190 -1.68 -12.73 7.12
CA MET A 190 -0.50 -11.87 7.26
C MET A 190 -0.55 -11.00 8.51
N ASN A 191 -1.74 -10.51 8.88
CA ASN A 191 -1.93 -9.74 10.10
C ASN A 191 -1.67 -10.58 11.36
N ILE A 192 -2.17 -11.82 11.41
CA ILE A 192 -1.91 -12.76 12.51
C ILE A 192 -0.41 -13.10 12.58
N TRP A 193 0.21 -13.40 11.43
CA TRP A 193 1.64 -13.72 11.34
C TRP A 193 2.51 -12.57 11.87
N PHE A 194 2.25 -11.34 11.42
CA PHE A 194 2.94 -10.15 11.90
C PHE A 194 2.80 -9.97 13.43
N LYS A 195 1.60 -10.16 13.98
CA LYS A 195 1.36 -10.08 15.43
C LYS A 195 2.12 -11.14 16.22
N ILE A 196 2.17 -12.38 15.73
CA ILE A 196 2.95 -13.47 16.36
C ILE A 196 4.43 -13.08 16.42
N MET A 197 4.98 -12.56 15.32
CA MET A 197 6.38 -12.11 15.27
C MET A 197 6.65 -10.93 16.23
N MET A 198 5.74 -9.97 16.33
CA MET A 198 5.84 -8.87 17.29
C MET A 198 5.81 -9.34 18.75
N ILE A 199 4.94 -10.30 19.09
CA ILE A 199 4.87 -10.90 20.44
C ILE A 199 6.13 -11.72 20.74
N GLY A 200 6.73 -12.34 19.73
CA GLY A 200 7.96 -13.13 19.85
C GLY A 200 9.21 -12.30 20.17
N LEU A 201 9.23 -11.00 19.83
CA LEU A 201 10.38 -10.12 20.01
C LEU A 201 10.99 -10.11 21.42
N PRO A 202 10.23 -9.89 22.52
CA PRO A 202 10.81 -9.92 23.88
C PRO A 202 11.46 -11.27 24.22
N PHE A 203 10.87 -12.39 23.78
CA PHE A 203 11.43 -13.72 24.04
C PHE A 203 12.75 -13.93 23.29
N VAL A 204 12.83 -13.49 22.03
CA VAL A 204 14.07 -13.54 21.25
C VAL A 204 15.15 -12.67 21.90
N VAL A 205 14.82 -11.45 22.34
CA VAL A 205 15.77 -10.56 23.02
C VAL A 205 16.31 -11.21 24.30
N ILE A 206 15.44 -11.75 25.15
CA ILE A 206 15.85 -12.44 26.40
C ILE A 206 16.74 -13.64 26.09
N TYR A 207 16.34 -14.49 25.14
CA TYR A 207 17.11 -15.66 24.73
C TYR A 207 18.52 -15.29 24.24
N LEU A 208 18.61 -14.27 23.38
CA LEU A 208 19.88 -13.76 22.85
C LEU A 208 20.77 -13.13 23.93
N LEU A 209 20.19 -12.43 24.91
CA LEU A 209 20.92 -11.90 26.07
C LEU A 209 21.52 -13.04 26.92
N ILE A 210 20.74 -14.08 27.21
CA ILE A 210 21.21 -15.25 27.97
C ILE A 210 22.39 -15.91 27.26
N ILE A 211 22.27 -16.17 25.94
CA ILE A 211 23.37 -16.74 25.15
C ILE A 211 24.62 -15.86 25.18
N THR A 212 24.46 -14.55 25.07
CA THR A 212 25.60 -13.63 25.12
C THR A 212 26.30 -13.69 26.48
N ILE A 213 25.55 -13.68 27.58
CA ILE A 213 26.11 -13.78 28.93
C ILE A 213 26.86 -15.10 29.11
N VAL A 214 26.26 -16.23 28.70
CA VAL A 214 26.90 -17.55 28.78
C VAL A 214 28.19 -17.59 27.96
N ASN A 215 28.18 -17.06 26.74
CA ASN A 215 29.37 -17.03 25.88
C ASN A 215 30.48 -16.13 26.45
N VAL A 216 30.12 -15.01 27.08
CA VAL A 216 31.08 -14.11 27.73
C VAL A 216 31.70 -14.77 28.97
N VAL A 217 30.87 -15.38 29.84
CA VAL A 217 31.34 -16.05 31.07
C VAL A 217 32.21 -17.27 30.75
N THR A 218 31.88 -18.01 29.69
CA THR A 218 32.63 -19.22 29.29
C THR A 218 33.97 -18.88 28.63
N ASN A 219 34.19 -17.63 28.24
CA ASN A 219 35.42 -17.22 27.58
C ASN A 219 36.59 -17.21 28.57
N LYS A 220 37.40 -18.27 28.51
CA LYS A 220 38.57 -18.51 29.39
C LYS A 220 39.52 -17.32 29.48
N HIS A 221 39.68 -16.54 28.42
CA HIS A 221 40.56 -15.37 28.41
C HIS A 221 40.10 -14.28 29.39
N LEU A 222 38.79 -14.05 29.51
CA LEU A 222 38.25 -13.09 30.48
C LEU A 222 38.40 -13.60 31.91
N LEU A 223 38.25 -14.91 32.13
CA LEU A 223 38.50 -15.53 33.43
C LEU A 223 39.97 -15.39 33.85
N GLU A 224 40.92 -15.53 32.92
CA GLU A 224 42.35 -15.32 33.20
C GLU A 224 42.69 -13.86 33.52
N LEU A 225 42.13 -12.90 32.77
CA LEU A 225 42.30 -11.47 33.08
C LEU A 225 41.72 -11.09 34.44
N GLY A 226 40.54 -11.62 34.78
CA GLY A 226 39.92 -11.41 36.10
C GLY A 226 40.78 -11.94 37.25
N LYS A 227 41.38 -13.13 37.07
CA LYS A 227 42.31 -13.71 38.06
C LYS A 227 43.56 -12.85 38.29
N ARG A 228 44.09 -12.20 37.24
CA ARG A 228 45.27 -11.33 37.33
C ARG A 228 44.99 -9.97 37.98
N GLY A 229 43.74 -9.48 37.92
CA GLY A 229 43.36 -8.23 38.57
C GLY A 229 43.02 -8.38 40.06
N LEU A 230 42.84 -9.61 40.55
CA LEU A 230 42.50 -9.93 41.93
C LEU A 230 43.70 -10.38 42.79
N SER A 231 44.85 -10.63 42.16
CA SER A 231 46.13 -10.96 42.81
C SER A 231 47.01 -9.73 42.96
#